data_AF-A0A7Y2VQA1-F1
#
_entry.id   AF-A0A7Y2VQA1-F1
#
_cell.length_a   1.000
_cell.length_b   1.000
_cell.length_c   1.000
_cell.angle_alpha   90.00
_cell.angle_beta   90.00
_cell.angle_gamma   90.00
#
_symmetry.space_group_name_H-M   'P 1'
#
loop_
_entity.id
_entity.type
_entity.pdbx_description
1 polymer ?
#
loop_
_entity_poly.entity_id
_entity_poly.type
_entity_poly.pdbx_seq_one_letter_code
_entity_poly.pdbx_strand_id
1 'polypeptide(L)'
;MKQKFPVLFLYILLTVFILNLLQANFTQLLFDEAYYWYYAKDLDWGYFDHPPMVAFLIALGSVFFENELGIRLMSCFLGAGTIGILWLLVDHPKKRDYIPHFFVLLLSMTLVHAYGFLMLPDTPLLFFTALFFLAYRYFLKEPGFLAALFLGLVMAALMYSKYHAFLVIIFVLLSNLRLLQNRYAWLAVVVSLLSYTPHFLWLYEHDFVSVKYHLFERPNRPYEFFDFTLGYIVNLIAIFGLTFYWIYQALFKYKEKRLFLRALRFVTFGVLLFFLISSLQRRVQTQWIIVICIPAAILVYNYMLTDKLTRKWIFRMGLVNILILLFLRIGLVFEPLFPVVYETHGNKTWVKKITSQIGDIPVVFENSYRMAPMFSFYSGNPSYSLNNAWYRENQYSIDTTEESIRGKKVLYVSKYLPDGDISFTMPDNTLFYGVYKDPFLSYRKLKTEIIDLSGTEKESEFVFELYNPYAFEIPLGELEFGLALLDSYKQLIDIIPLEAGQNGEENEKIAAGARMRFQSKFPDVPFEKVAYVKVVISENGLRWGLNGIKTAID
;
A
#
# COMPACT_ATOMS: atom_id res chain seq x y z
N MET A 1 35.39 -21.59 3.71
CA MET A 1 35.29 -21.75 2.23
C MET A 1 34.23 -20.79 1.69
N LYS A 2 34.59 -19.83 0.82
CA LYS A 2 33.60 -19.00 0.10
C LYS A 2 32.66 -19.94 -0.65
N GLN A 3 31.36 -19.98 -0.31
CA GLN A 3 30.39 -20.76 -1.07
C GLN A 3 30.27 -20.14 -2.46
N LYS A 4 31.05 -20.65 -3.43
CA LYS A 4 30.87 -20.28 -4.84
C LYS A 4 29.50 -20.78 -5.29
N PHE A 5 28.74 -19.92 -5.95
CA PHE A 5 27.48 -20.28 -6.59
C PHE A 5 27.77 -21.28 -7.73
N PRO A 6 26.99 -22.37 -7.87
CA PRO A 6 27.12 -23.27 -9.02
C PRO A 6 26.85 -22.52 -10.33
N VAL A 7 27.55 -22.88 -11.40
CA VAL A 7 27.38 -22.24 -12.73
C VAL A 7 25.93 -22.37 -13.22
N LEU A 8 25.32 -23.55 -13.09
CA LEU A 8 23.91 -23.78 -13.43
C LEU A 8 22.97 -22.84 -12.66
N PHE A 9 23.26 -22.56 -11.39
CA PHE A 9 22.46 -21.64 -10.58
C PHE A 9 22.53 -20.22 -11.17
N LEU A 10 23.72 -19.77 -11.55
CA LEU A 10 23.92 -18.44 -12.13
C LEU A 10 23.20 -18.29 -13.48
N TYR A 11 23.24 -19.32 -14.33
CA TYR A 11 22.51 -19.29 -15.60
C TYR A 11 20.99 -19.19 -15.40
N ILE A 12 20.41 -20.03 -14.53
CA ILE A 12 18.96 -19.96 -14.28
C ILE A 12 18.58 -18.62 -13.64
N LEU A 13 19.38 -18.13 -12.69
CA LEU A 13 19.15 -16.82 -12.07
C LEU A 13 19.19 -15.68 -13.11
N LEU A 14 20.17 -15.71 -14.01
CA LEU A 14 20.30 -14.73 -15.08
C LEU A 14 19.08 -14.80 -16.02
N THR A 15 18.62 -15.99 -16.39
CA THR A 15 17.40 -16.15 -17.19
C THR A 15 16.19 -15.54 -16.50
N VAL A 16 15.98 -15.83 -15.20
CA VAL A 16 14.87 -15.24 -14.42
C VAL A 16 14.97 -13.71 -14.38
N PHE A 17 16.17 -13.19 -14.16
CA PHE A 17 16.43 -11.75 -14.12
C PHE A 17 16.08 -11.08 -15.47
N ILE A 18 16.55 -11.65 -16.58
CA ILE A 18 16.24 -11.14 -17.94
C ILE A 18 14.74 -11.21 -18.21
N LEU A 19 14.06 -12.31 -17.89
CA LEU A 19 12.61 -12.43 -18.06
C LEU A 19 11.84 -11.39 -17.25
N ASN A 20 12.28 -11.07 -16.03
CA ASN A 20 11.68 -10.03 -15.22
C ASN A 20 11.93 -8.63 -15.79
N LEU A 21 13.13 -8.34 -16.32
CA LEU A 21 13.42 -7.07 -17.02
C LEU A 21 12.54 -6.88 -18.25
N LEU A 22 12.37 -7.95 -19.06
CA LEU A 22 11.47 -7.92 -20.21
C LEU A 22 10.02 -7.65 -19.76
N GLN A 23 9.53 -8.38 -18.76
CA GLN A 23 8.18 -8.14 -18.22
C GLN A 23 8.03 -6.71 -17.70
N ALA A 24 9.00 -6.21 -16.95
CA ALA A 24 9.00 -4.86 -16.39
C ALA A 24 8.88 -3.77 -17.45
N ASN A 25 9.55 -3.95 -18.60
CA ASN A 25 9.54 -2.99 -19.70
C ASN A 25 8.26 -3.04 -20.56
N PHE A 26 7.66 -4.22 -20.76
CA PHE A 26 6.54 -4.39 -21.70
C PHE A 26 5.15 -4.37 -21.04
N THR A 27 5.07 -4.37 -19.71
CA THR A 27 3.78 -4.28 -19.00
C THR A 27 3.49 -2.82 -18.64
N GLN A 28 2.29 -2.31 -18.90
CA GLN A 28 1.94 -0.95 -18.42
C GLN A 28 1.82 -0.97 -16.88
N LEU A 29 1.93 0.19 -16.24
CA LEU A 29 1.81 0.32 -14.78
C LEU A 29 0.49 -0.21 -14.22
N LEU A 30 0.59 -0.80 -13.03
CA LEU A 30 -0.56 -0.95 -12.13
C LEU A 30 -0.89 0.40 -11.49
N PHE A 31 -2.14 0.59 -11.04
CA PHE A 31 -2.53 1.82 -10.36
C PHE A 31 -1.72 2.09 -9.08
N ASP A 32 -1.40 1.03 -8.33
CA ASP A 32 -0.56 1.16 -7.13
C ASP A 32 0.88 1.57 -7.49
N GLU A 33 1.43 1.08 -8.60
CA GLU A 33 2.78 1.47 -9.05
C GLU A 33 2.81 2.94 -9.50
N ALA A 34 1.77 3.43 -10.17
CA ALA A 34 1.65 4.84 -10.49
C ALA A 34 1.58 5.69 -9.21
N TYR A 35 0.83 5.25 -8.20
CA TYR A 35 0.73 5.95 -6.93
C TYR A 35 2.05 5.98 -6.14
N TYR A 36 2.82 4.89 -6.13
CA TYR A 36 4.16 4.90 -5.52
C TYR A 36 5.22 5.61 -6.38
N TRP A 37 5.03 5.69 -7.70
CA TRP A 37 5.82 6.58 -8.55
C TRP A 37 5.57 8.05 -8.20
N TYR A 38 4.32 8.42 -7.88
CA TYR A 38 4.01 9.76 -7.40
C TYR A 38 4.73 10.07 -6.09
N TYR A 39 4.83 9.12 -5.16
CA TYR A 39 5.67 9.27 -3.95
C TYR A 39 7.13 9.56 -4.29
N ALA A 40 7.65 8.89 -5.32
CA ALA A 40 9.04 9.02 -5.74
C ALA A 40 9.38 10.37 -6.41
N LYS A 41 8.37 11.20 -6.74
CA LYS A 41 8.58 12.55 -7.30
C LYS A 41 9.16 13.50 -6.26
N ASP A 42 8.68 13.39 -5.02
CA ASP A 42 9.14 14.17 -3.87
C ASP A 42 9.51 13.20 -2.74
N LEU A 43 10.79 12.82 -2.70
CA LEU A 43 11.28 11.87 -1.71
C LEU A 43 11.21 12.43 -0.30
N ASP A 44 10.54 11.70 0.58
CA ASP A 44 10.40 12.02 1.99
C ASP A 44 10.62 10.77 2.85
N TRP A 45 10.65 10.92 4.17
CA TRP A 45 10.87 9.83 5.12
C TRP A 45 9.62 9.02 5.43
N GLY A 46 8.46 9.36 4.86
CA GLY A 46 7.23 8.61 4.91
C GLY A 46 6.19 9.14 3.93
N TYR A 47 5.10 8.39 3.76
CA TYR A 47 3.97 8.74 2.92
C TYR A 47 2.67 8.30 3.59
N PHE A 48 1.54 8.78 3.08
CA PHE A 48 0.22 8.60 3.70
C PHE A 48 -0.03 7.18 4.24
N ASP A 49 0.20 6.14 3.43
CA ASP A 49 -0.08 4.76 3.82
C ASP A 49 1.16 3.84 4.00
N HIS A 50 2.37 4.29 3.63
CA HIS A 50 3.57 3.44 3.65
C HIS A 50 4.85 4.19 4.05
N PRO A 51 5.84 3.50 4.62
CA PRO A 51 7.18 4.04 4.74
C PRO A 51 7.89 4.15 3.36
N PRO A 52 9.04 4.83 3.28
CA PRO A 52 9.59 5.42 2.06
C PRO A 52 10.35 4.47 1.13
N MET A 53 10.65 3.23 1.54
CA MET A 53 11.58 2.37 0.77
C MET A 53 11.10 2.11 -0.67
N VAL A 54 9.79 1.95 -0.88
CA VAL A 54 9.24 1.75 -2.24
C VAL A 54 9.50 2.97 -3.13
N ALA A 55 9.25 4.18 -2.61
CA ALA A 55 9.46 5.42 -3.34
C ALA A 55 10.95 5.66 -3.62
N PHE A 56 11.81 5.42 -2.64
CA PHE A 56 13.27 5.51 -2.79
C PHE A 56 13.79 4.59 -3.89
N LEU A 57 13.33 3.33 -3.93
CA LEU A 57 13.77 2.37 -4.94
C LEU A 57 13.22 2.70 -6.33
N ILE A 58 12.01 3.26 -6.42
CA ILE A 58 11.46 3.78 -7.68
C ILE A 58 12.32 4.95 -8.16
N ALA A 59 12.60 5.95 -7.30
CA ALA A 59 13.42 7.09 -7.65
C ALA A 59 14.82 6.67 -8.14
N LEU A 60 15.45 5.70 -7.45
CA LEU A 60 16.74 5.15 -7.85
C LEU A 60 16.69 4.48 -9.23
N GLY A 61 15.64 3.72 -9.52
CA GLY A 61 15.46 3.09 -10.83
C GLY A 61 15.17 4.12 -11.95
N SER A 62 14.41 5.15 -11.62
CA SER A 62 14.03 6.25 -12.53
C SER A 62 15.23 7.12 -12.97
N VAL A 63 16.37 7.07 -12.28
CA VAL A 63 17.63 7.69 -12.73
C VAL A 63 18.11 7.09 -14.06
N PHE A 64 17.83 5.81 -14.30
CA PHE A 64 18.31 5.09 -15.48
C PHE A 64 17.32 5.09 -16.65
N PHE A 65 16.02 5.05 -16.35
CA PHE A 65 14.95 5.03 -17.35
C PHE A 65 13.73 5.80 -16.83
N GLU A 66 13.10 6.60 -17.68
CA GLU A 66 11.91 7.39 -17.29
C GLU A 66 10.58 6.64 -17.48
N ASN A 67 10.63 5.42 -18.04
CA ASN A 67 9.45 4.62 -18.38
C ASN A 67 9.15 3.54 -17.31
N GLU A 68 8.26 2.60 -17.63
CA GLU A 68 7.84 1.52 -16.74
C GLU A 68 9.01 0.65 -16.24
N LEU A 69 10.07 0.52 -17.04
CA LEU A 69 11.28 -0.19 -16.64
C LEU A 69 12.01 0.55 -15.50
N GLY A 70 12.05 1.87 -15.51
CA GLY A 70 12.68 2.67 -14.44
C GLY A 70 12.06 2.39 -13.08
N ILE A 71 10.73 2.43 -13.02
CA ILE A 71 9.95 2.15 -11.80
C ILE A 71 10.25 0.75 -11.25
N ARG A 72 10.46 -0.22 -12.13
CA ARG A 72 10.60 -1.65 -11.79
C ARG A 72 12.04 -2.16 -11.84
N LEU A 73 13.02 -1.32 -12.17
CA LEU A 73 14.40 -1.78 -12.35
C LEU A 73 14.93 -2.39 -11.04
N MET A 74 14.72 -1.68 -9.93
CA MET A 74 15.17 -2.13 -8.62
C MET A 74 14.41 -3.38 -8.15
N SER A 75 13.13 -3.59 -8.54
CA SER A 75 12.40 -4.81 -8.16
C SER A 75 13.06 -6.05 -8.77
N CYS A 76 13.54 -5.96 -10.01
CA CYS A 76 14.25 -7.06 -10.69
C CYS A 76 15.55 -7.43 -9.96
N PHE A 77 16.34 -6.42 -9.54
CA PHE A 77 17.57 -6.63 -8.77
C PHE A 77 17.30 -7.22 -7.39
N LEU A 78 16.30 -6.69 -6.67
CA LEU A 78 15.91 -7.20 -5.36
C LEU A 78 15.35 -8.62 -5.46
N GLY A 79 14.60 -8.94 -6.51
CA GLY A 79 14.12 -10.29 -6.80
C GLY A 79 15.27 -11.29 -6.98
N ALA A 80 16.24 -10.95 -7.85
CA ALA A 80 17.43 -11.78 -8.05
C ALA A 80 18.28 -11.91 -6.78
N GLY A 81 18.46 -10.81 -6.04
CA GLY A 81 19.14 -10.77 -4.75
C GLY A 81 18.47 -11.66 -3.71
N THR A 82 17.14 -11.65 -3.64
CA THR A 82 16.34 -12.51 -2.74
C THR A 82 16.60 -13.99 -3.03
N ILE A 83 16.56 -14.40 -4.30
CA ILE A 83 16.86 -15.79 -4.72
C ILE A 83 18.29 -16.18 -4.31
N GLY A 84 19.26 -15.29 -4.54
CA GLY A 84 20.65 -15.48 -4.13
C GLY A 84 20.82 -15.67 -2.62
N ILE A 85 20.18 -14.81 -1.81
CA ILE A 85 20.22 -14.89 -0.34
C ILE A 85 19.56 -16.18 0.16
N LEU A 86 18.40 -16.55 -0.38
CA LEU A 86 17.73 -17.79 -0.03
C LEU A 86 18.62 -19.01 -0.29
N TRP A 87 19.35 -19.04 -1.41
CA TRP A 87 20.31 -20.10 -1.71
C TRP A 87 21.46 -20.18 -0.68
N LEU A 88 21.94 -19.03 -0.21
CA LEU A 88 22.96 -18.96 0.85
C LEU A 88 22.43 -19.42 2.21
N LEU A 89 21.14 -19.18 2.48
CA LEU A 89 20.46 -19.56 3.72
C LEU A 89 20.16 -21.05 3.82
N VAL A 90 19.91 -21.72 2.70
CA VAL A 90 19.77 -23.18 2.64
C VAL A 90 21.10 -23.84 3.03
N ASP A 91 21.06 -24.62 4.11
CA ASP A 91 22.19 -25.35 4.67
C ASP A 91 21.91 -26.85 4.69
N HIS A 92 22.06 -27.46 3.51
CA HIS A 92 21.89 -28.91 3.30
C HIS A 92 22.96 -29.42 2.32
N PRO A 93 23.64 -30.55 2.61
CA PRO A 93 24.77 -31.04 1.82
C PRO A 93 24.39 -31.33 0.36
N LYS A 94 23.19 -31.88 0.14
CA LYS A 94 22.67 -32.22 -1.19
C LYS A 94 22.10 -31.04 -1.98
N LYS A 95 22.13 -29.79 -1.47
CA LYS A 95 21.42 -28.67 -2.14
C LYS A 95 21.87 -28.45 -3.58
N ARG A 96 23.15 -28.72 -3.88
CA ARG A 96 23.77 -28.55 -5.20
C ARG A 96 23.27 -29.56 -6.24
N ASP A 97 22.83 -30.73 -5.81
CA ASP A 97 22.32 -31.78 -6.72
C ASP A 97 20.89 -31.47 -7.20
N TYR A 98 20.21 -30.52 -6.55
CA TYR A 98 18.79 -30.23 -6.76
C TYR A 98 18.53 -28.77 -7.12
N ILE A 99 19.49 -28.07 -7.74
CA ILE A 99 19.35 -26.67 -8.17
C ILE A 99 18.04 -26.40 -8.92
N PRO A 100 17.61 -27.21 -9.93
CA PRO A 100 16.34 -26.96 -10.60
C PRO A 100 15.11 -27.03 -9.66
N HIS A 101 15.15 -27.89 -8.64
CA HIS A 101 14.05 -28.02 -7.68
C HIS A 101 13.93 -26.78 -6.78
N PHE A 102 15.06 -26.13 -6.48
CA PHE A 102 15.07 -24.87 -5.75
C PHE A 102 14.34 -23.78 -6.54
N PHE A 103 14.70 -23.60 -7.82
CA PHE A 103 14.04 -22.62 -8.68
C PHE A 103 12.57 -22.96 -8.91
N VAL A 104 12.23 -24.24 -9.13
CA VAL A 104 10.82 -24.65 -9.29
C VAL A 104 10.00 -24.32 -8.05
N LEU A 105 10.52 -24.56 -6.85
CA LEU A 105 9.82 -24.19 -5.60
C LEU A 105 9.58 -22.69 -5.51
N LEU A 106 10.58 -21.86 -5.82
CA LEU A 106 10.46 -20.40 -5.70
C LEU A 106 9.53 -19.81 -6.77
N LEU A 107 9.74 -20.20 -8.02
CA LEU A 107 8.98 -19.67 -9.16
C LEU A 107 7.54 -20.20 -9.19
N SER A 108 7.23 -21.29 -8.47
CA SER A 108 5.86 -21.74 -8.28
C SER A 108 5.10 -20.98 -7.21
N MET A 109 5.74 -20.15 -6.37
CA MET A 109 5.02 -19.30 -5.41
C MET A 109 4.47 -18.08 -6.16
N THR A 110 3.15 -18.04 -6.34
CA THR A 110 2.43 -17.05 -7.17
C THR A 110 2.91 -15.62 -6.95
N LEU A 111 2.96 -15.20 -5.70
CA LEU A 111 3.29 -13.82 -5.37
C LEU A 111 4.80 -13.54 -5.50
N VAL A 112 5.68 -14.45 -5.05
CA VAL A 112 7.13 -14.30 -5.27
C VAL A 112 7.45 -14.18 -6.77
N HIS A 113 6.69 -14.90 -7.60
CA HIS A 113 6.77 -14.78 -9.04
C HIS A 113 6.35 -13.37 -9.51
N ALA A 114 5.25 -12.80 -9.02
CA ALA A 114 4.79 -11.46 -9.41
C ALA A 114 5.72 -10.32 -8.94
N TYR A 115 6.12 -10.32 -7.66
CA TYR A 115 7.00 -9.28 -7.09
C TYR A 115 8.46 -9.37 -7.57
N GLY A 116 8.78 -10.34 -8.43
CA GLY A 116 10.06 -10.37 -9.14
C GLY A 116 10.22 -9.28 -10.20
N PHE A 117 9.11 -8.67 -10.65
CA PHE A 117 9.12 -7.55 -11.61
C PHE A 117 8.22 -6.38 -11.20
N LEU A 118 7.21 -6.57 -10.34
CA LEU A 118 6.40 -5.45 -9.84
C LEU A 118 7.12 -4.66 -8.73
N MET A 119 6.94 -3.34 -8.71
CA MET A 119 7.47 -2.48 -7.65
C MET A 119 6.37 -2.02 -6.69
N LEU A 120 6.23 -2.74 -5.59
CA LEU A 120 5.25 -2.50 -4.54
C LEU A 120 5.96 -2.60 -3.18
N PRO A 121 5.38 -2.12 -2.06
CA PRO A 121 6.00 -2.21 -0.72
C PRO A 121 6.42 -3.63 -0.30
N ASP A 122 5.77 -4.65 -0.86
CA ASP A 122 6.08 -6.06 -0.62
C ASP A 122 7.40 -6.51 -1.28
N THR A 123 7.84 -5.86 -2.37
CA THR A 123 9.11 -6.17 -3.06
C THR A 123 10.33 -5.94 -2.15
N PRO A 124 10.56 -4.74 -1.58
CA PRO A 124 11.64 -4.55 -0.62
C PRO A 124 11.42 -5.34 0.67
N LEU A 125 10.16 -5.53 1.13
CA LEU A 125 9.86 -6.33 2.31
C LEU A 125 10.41 -7.75 2.19
N LEU A 126 10.18 -8.43 1.05
CA LEU A 126 10.68 -9.78 0.81
C LEU A 126 12.21 -9.84 0.80
N PHE A 127 12.86 -8.89 0.11
CA PHE A 127 14.32 -8.81 0.05
C PHE A 127 14.94 -8.57 1.42
N PHE A 128 14.47 -7.56 2.15
CA PHE A 128 15.00 -7.24 3.48
C PHE A 128 14.63 -8.30 4.52
N THR A 129 13.55 -9.05 4.35
CA THR A 129 13.26 -10.23 5.18
C THR A 129 14.30 -11.34 4.94
N ALA A 130 14.66 -11.62 3.68
CA ALA A 130 15.71 -12.58 3.37
C ALA A 130 17.07 -12.12 3.92
N LEU A 131 17.40 -10.84 3.72
CA LEU A 131 18.63 -10.24 4.24
C LEU A 131 18.66 -10.24 5.77
N PHE A 132 17.52 -10.00 6.43
CA PHE A 132 17.36 -10.07 7.88
C PHE A 132 17.67 -11.47 8.40
N PHE A 133 17.15 -12.52 7.76
CA PHE A 133 17.50 -13.89 8.15
C PHE A 133 18.98 -14.22 7.91
N LEU A 134 19.59 -13.67 6.86
CA LEU A 134 21.03 -13.83 6.62
C LEU A 134 21.86 -13.15 7.72
N ALA A 135 21.52 -11.90 8.07
CA ALA A 135 22.13 -11.15 9.16
C ALA A 135 21.93 -11.86 10.51
N TYR A 136 20.72 -12.34 10.77
CA TYR A 136 20.39 -13.09 11.99
C TYR A 136 21.18 -14.41 12.08
N ARG A 137 21.32 -15.16 10.98
CA ARG A 137 22.15 -16.38 10.97
C ARG A 137 23.61 -16.07 11.28
N TYR A 138 24.14 -14.98 10.73
CA TYR A 138 25.50 -14.54 11.03
C TYR A 138 25.65 -14.13 12.50
N PHE A 139 24.72 -13.34 13.02
CA PHE A 139 24.65 -12.93 14.43
C PHE A 139 24.57 -14.12 15.39
N LEU A 140 23.79 -15.15 15.06
CA LEU A 140 23.69 -16.37 15.88
C LEU A 140 25.00 -17.16 15.94
N LYS A 141 25.82 -17.10 14.89
CA LYS A 141 27.09 -17.83 14.83
C LYS A 141 28.19 -17.09 15.60
N GLU A 142 28.34 -15.80 15.34
CA GLU A 142 29.41 -14.96 15.88
C GLU A 142 28.82 -13.61 16.30
N PRO A 143 28.17 -13.52 17.47
CA PRO A 143 27.61 -12.27 17.96
C PRO A 143 28.73 -11.28 18.29
N GLY A 144 28.62 -10.06 17.80
CA GLY A 144 29.63 -9.02 17.99
C GLY A 144 29.14 -7.66 17.47
N PHE A 145 29.97 -6.63 17.63
CA PHE A 145 29.63 -5.26 17.26
C PHE A 145 29.20 -5.13 15.79
N LEU A 146 29.99 -5.67 14.85
CA LEU A 146 29.68 -5.60 13.42
C LEU A 146 28.43 -6.41 13.05
N ALA A 147 28.24 -7.57 13.67
CA ALA A 147 27.04 -8.38 13.46
C ALA A 147 25.78 -7.66 13.96
N ALA A 148 25.88 -6.96 15.09
CA ALA A 148 24.80 -6.15 15.65
C ALA A 148 24.48 -4.92 14.78
N LEU A 149 25.51 -4.20 14.31
CA LEU A 149 25.34 -3.07 13.41
C LEU A 149 24.65 -3.50 12.11
N PHE A 150 25.13 -4.57 11.48
CA PHE A 150 24.53 -5.10 10.26
C PHE A 150 23.09 -5.56 10.49
N LEU A 151 22.82 -6.30 11.58
CA LEU A 151 21.46 -6.73 11.92
C LEU A 151 20.52 -5.54 12.16
N GLY A 152 20.97 -4.52 12.89
CA GLY A 152 20.19 -3.32 13.20
C GLY A 152 19.87 -2.48 11.96
N LEU A 153 20.84 -2.27 11.07
CA LEU A 153 20.62 -1.57 9.79
C LEU A 153 19.61 -2.32 8.90
N VAL A 154 19.72 -3.65 8.84
CA VAL A 154 18.78 -4.47 8.07
C VAL A 154 17.39 -4.48 8.71
N MET A 155 17.27 -4.45 10.04
CA MET A 155 15.99 -4.28 10.74
C MET A 155 15.33 -2.95 10.40
N ALA A 156 16.10 -1.85 10.35
CA ALA A 156 15.56 -0.56 9.94
C ALA A 156 15.10 -0.57 8.48
N ALA A 157 15.91 -1.07 7.55
CA ALA A 157 15.54 -1.19 6.13
C ALA A 157 14.30 -2.08 5.90
N LEU A 158 14.18 -3.14 6.70
CA LEU A 158 13.00 -4.01 6.75
C LEU A 158 11.74 -3.24 7.20
N MET A 159 11.84 -2.45 8.28
CA MET A 159 10.73 -1.60 8.75
C MET A 159 10.37 -0.50 7.73
N TYR A 160 11.38 0.07 7.06
CA TYR A 160 11.18 1.05 5.98
C TYR A 160 10.46 0.48 4.75
N SER A 161 10.36 -0.85 4.64
CA SER A 161 9.65 -1.49 3.53
C SER A 161 8.14 -1.49 3.72
N LYS A 162 7.67 -1.89 4.93
CA LYS A 162 6.25 -2.03 5.23
C LYS A 162 6.06 -2.18 6.74
N TYR A 163 5.02 -1.57 7.32
CA TYR A 163 4.77 -1.67 8.77
C TYR A 163 4.64 -3.12 9.26
N HIS A 164 4.01 -4.01 8.50
CA HIS A 164 3.89 -5.44 8.82
C HIS A 164 5.22 -6.17 9.07
N ALA A 165 6.36 -5.59 8.66
CA ALA A 165 7.67 -6.15 8.89
C ALA A 165 8.01 -6.32 10.38
N PHE A 166 7.35 -5.58 11.28
CA PHE A 166 7.49 -5.76 12.72
C PHE A 166 7.19 -7.20 13.16
N LEU A 167 6.27 -7.90 12.47
CA LEU A 167 5.90 -9.28 12.77
C LEU A 167 7.10 -10.21 12.63
N VAL A 168 7.96 -9.99 11.62
CA VAL A 168 9.18 -10.79 11.41
C VAL A 168 10.11 -10.66 12.61
N ILE A 169 10.35 -9.43 13.07
CA ILE A 169 11.25 -9.12 14.17
C ILE A 169 10.72 -9.73 15.48
N ILE A 170 9.43 -9.52 15.79
CA ILE A 170 8.80 -10.04 17.01
C ILE A 170 8.81 -11.56 17.02
N PHE A 171 8.43 -12.22 15.92
CA PHE A 171 8.41 -13.69 15.92
C PHE A 171 9.81 -14.31 15.96
N VAL A 172 10.85 -13.63 15.44
CA VAL A 172 12.24 -14.06 15.70
C VAL A 172 12.61 -13.91 17.17
N LEU A 173 12.24 -12.80 17.82
CA LEU A 173 12.46 -12.63 19.26
C LEU A 173 11.74 -13.71 20.09
N LEU A 174 10.45 -13.95 19.82
CA LEU A 174 9.67 -15.00 20.47
C LEU A 174 10.24 -16.39 20.25
N SER A 175 10.87 -16.63 19.09
CA SER A 175 11.58 -17.88 18.83
C SER A 175 12.83 -18.05 19.68
N ASN A 176 13.39 -16.99 20.28
CA ASN A 176 14.64 -17.01 21.02
C ASN A 176 14.71 -15.89 22.08
N LEU A 177 13.98 -16.06 23.18
CA LEU A 177 13.93 -15.07 24.28
C LEU A 177 15.29 -14.77 24.93
N ARG A 178 16.30 -15.63 24.75
CA ARG A 178 17.68 -15.38 25.21
C ARG A 178 18.31 -14.15 24.55
N LEU A 179 17.76 -13.66 23.42
CA LEU A 179 18.17 -12.40 22.81
C LEU A 179 17.98 -11.20 23.75
N LEU A 180 17.00 -11.25 24.66
CA LEU A 180 16.79 -10.20 25.67
C LEU A 180 17.95 -10.07 26.67
N GLN A 181 18.75 -11.13 26.84
CA GLN A 181 19.94 -11.14 27.69
C GLN A 181 21.23 -10.81 26.93
N ASN A 182 21.15 -10.65 25.60
CA ASN A 182 22.33 -10.45 24.76
C ASN A 182 22.54 -8.95 24.49
N ARG A 183 23.64 -8.38 25.02
CA ARG A 183 24.01 -6.97 24.82
C ARG A 183 24.12 -6.54 23.36
N TYR A 184 24.55 -7.44 22.47
CA TYR A 184 24.68 -7.15 21.04
C TYR A 184 23.31 -7.19 20.34
N ALA A 185 22.34 -7.94 20.86
CA ALA A 185 20.96 -7.89 20.35
C ALA A 185 20.33 -6.53 20.70
N TRP A 186 20.55 -6.03 21.92
CA TRP A 186 20.17 -4.66 22.30
C TRP A 186 20.86 -3.61 21.44
N LEU A 187 22.15 -3.77 21.15
CA LEU A 187 22.85 -2.88 20.23
C LEU A 187 22.19 -2.86 18.84
N ALA A 188 21.79 -4.02 18.30
CA ALA A 188 21.07 -4.08 17.02
C ALA A 188 19.73 -3.33 17.08
N VAL A 189 18.99 -3.44 18.19
CA VAL A 189 17.75 -2.67 18.40
C VAL A 189 18.03 -1.17 18.43
N VAL A 190 19.04 -0.72 19.20
CA VAL A 190 19.42 0.70 19.27
C VAL A 190 19.81 1.23 17.90
N VAL A 191 20.65 0.51 17.16
CA VAL A 191 21.03 0.87 15.79
C VAL A 191 19.79 0.97 14.89
N SER A 192 18.87 0.01 14.98
CA SER A 192 17.64 0.01 14.19
C SER A 192 16.78 1.23 14.50
N LEU A 193 16.60 1.58 15.77
CA LEU A 193 15.78 2.73 16.19
C LEU A 193 16.40 4.06 15.77
N LEU A 194 17.72 4.21 15.93
CA LEU A 194 18.44 5.39 15.45
C LEU A 194 18.35 5.52 13.93
N SER A 195 18.51 4.42 13.21
CA SER A 195 18.42 4.41 11.74
C SER A 195 17.00 4.67 11.24
N TYR A 196 15.97 4.34 12.02
CA TYR A 196 14.55 4.58 11.70
C TYR A 196 14.02 5.92 12.22
N THR A 197 14.84 6.68 12.97
CA THR A 197 14.47 7.98 13.57
C THR A 197 13.92 8.98 12.56
N PRO A 198 14.46 9.11 11.33
CA PRO A 198 13.89 10.03 10.35
C PRO A 198 12.40 9.77 10.04
N HIS A 199 11.98 8.49 10.01
CA HIS A 199 10.56 8.16 9.82
C HIS A 199 9.73 8.48 11.05
N PHE A 200 10.28 8.32 12.27
CA PHE A 200 9.57 8.71 13.48
C PHE A 200 9.34 10.22 13.55
N LEU A 201 10.32 11.03 13.14
CA LEU A 201 10.18 12.49 13.06
C LEU A 201 9.13 12.87 12.01
N TRP A 202 9.18 12.24 10.83
CA TRP A 202 8.18 12.46 9.78
C TRP A 202 6.75 12.13 10.25
N LEU A 203 6.58 10.99 10.94
CA LEU A 203 5.29 10.61 11.51
C LEU A 203 4.80 11.64 12.53
N TYR A 204 5.69 12.19 13.36
CA TYR A 204 5.33 13.21 14.33
C TYR A 204 4.90 14.51 13.64
N GLU A 205 5.64 14.97 12.63
CA GLU A 205 5.34 16.17 11.85
C GLU A 205 4.04 16.07 11.06
N HIS A 206 3.62 14.85 10.71
CA HIS A 206 2.37 14.57 9.99
C HIS A 206 1.26 14.01 10.90
N ASP A 207 1.28 14.34 12.19
CA ASP A 207 0.23 13.97 13.16
C ASP A 207 -0.08 12.46 13.19
N PHE A 208 0.91 11.62 12.93
CA PHE A 208 0.81 10.16 12.84
C PHE A 208 -0.23 9.68 11.82
N VAL A 209 -0.43 10.40 10.71
CA VAL A 209 -1.45 10.10 9.70
C VAL A 209 -1.47 8.64 9.26
N SER A 210 -0.32 8.03 8.97
CA SER A 210 -0.25 6.63 8.54
C SER A 210 -0.70 5.65 9.61
N VAL A 211 -0.39 5.93 10.89
CA VAL A 211 -0.80 5.11 12.03
C VAL A 211 -2.29 5.24 12.25
N LYS A 212 -2.82 6.48 12.21
CA LYS A 212 -4.26 6.75 12.31
C LYS A 212 -5.04 6.03 11.22
N TYR A 213 -4.53 6.09 9.99
CA TYR A 213 -5.09 5.39 8.85
C TYR A 213 -5.16 3.87 9.09
N HIS A 214 -4.05 3.20 9.40
CA HIS A 214 -4.03 1.74 9.54
C HIS A 214 -4.82 1.21 10.76
N LEU A 215 -4.93 2.00 11.83
CA LEU A 215 -5.60 1.59 13.07
C LEU A 215 -7.08 1.99 13.15
N PHE A 216 -7.44 3.20 12.71
CA PHE A 216 -8.74 3.81 13.05
C PHE A 216 -9.59 4.26 11.87
N GLU A 217 -8.98 4.55 10.71
CA GLU A 217 -9.70 5.19 9.59
C GLU A 217 -9.82 4.30 8.37
N ARG A 218 -9.01 3.23 8.28
CA ARG A 218 -9.13 2.26 7.21
C ARG A 218 -10.55 1.71 7.20
N PRO A 219 -11.29 1.86 6.08
CA PRO A 219 -12.67 1.42 5.99
C PRO A 219 -12.81 -0.04 6.43
N ASN A 220 -13.72 -0.26 7.36
CA ASN A 220 -14.13 -1.59 7.76
C ASN A 220 -15.65 -1.70 7.64
N ARG A 221 -16.15 -2.93 7.64
CA ARG A 221 -17.58 -3.22 7.54
C ARG A 221 -17.95 -4.36 8.48
N PRO A 222 -19.25 -4.63 8.70
CA PRO A 222 -19.69 -5.77 9.49
C PRO A 222 -19.01 -7.08 9.05
N TYR A 223 -18.83 -7.99 10.01
CA TYR A 223 -18.19 -9.27 9.75
C TYR A 223 -18.95 -10.08 8.69
N GLU A 224 -18.23 -10.53 7.67
CA GLU A 224 -18.76 -11.39 6.61
C GLU A 224 -17.85 -12.60 6.40
N PHE A 225 -18.31 -13.79 6.81
CA PHE A 225 -17.49 -15.02 6.82
C PHE A 225 -16.78 -15.31 5.48
N PHE A 226 -17.49 -15.15 4.36
CA PHE A 226 -16.97 -15.46 3.02
C PHE A 226 -15.79 -14.58 2.63
N ASP A 227 -15.89 -13.28 2.83
CA ASP A 227 -14.85 -12.32 2.43
C ASP A 227 -13.72 -12.21 3.45
N PHE A 228 -13.99 -12.56 4.71
CA PHE A 228 -13.07 -12.38 5.82
C PHE A 228 -12.29 -13.68 6.11
N THR A 229 -12.90 -14.60 6.86
CA THR A 229 -12.23 -15.82 7.33
C THR A 229 -12.04 -16.83 6.20
N LEU A 230 -13.07 -17.09 5.39
CA LEU A 230 -12.93 -17.98 4.23
C LEU A 230 -12.01 -17.34 3.18
N GLY A 231 -12.13 -16.04 2.95
CA GLY A 231 -11.22 -15.27 2.09
C GLY A 231 -9.76 -15.43 2.52
N TYR A 232 -9.47 -15.41 3.83
CA TYR A 232 -8.15 -15.71 4.37
C TYR A 232 -7.68 -17.14 4.02
N ILE A 233 -8.53 -18.16 4.16
CA ILE A 233 -8.19 -19.53 3.76
C ILE A 233 -7.93 -19.64 2.25
N VAL A 234 -8.71 -18.96 1.42
CA VAL A 234 -8.49 -18.89 -0.03
C VAL A 234 -7.15 -18.22 -0.35
N ASN A 235 -6.78 -17.16 0.39
CA ASN A 235 -5.48 -16.51 0.24
C ASN A 235 -4.29 -17.45 0.53
N LEU A 236 -4.43 -18.38 1.49
CA LEU A 236 -3.43 -19.40 1.77
C LEU A 236 -3.22 -20.38 0.61
N ILE A 237 -4.26 -20.64 -0.19
CA ILE A 237 -4.13 -21.41 -1.42
C ILE A 237 -3.47 -20.55 -2.50
N ALA A 238 -3.94 -19.31 -2.68
CA ALA A 238 -3.49 -18.41 -3.74
C ALA A 238 -1.99 -18.11 -3.69
N ILE A 239 -1.42 -17.89 -2.49
CA ILE A 239 0.00 -17.58 -2.30
C ILE A 239 0.95 -18.67 -2.84
N PHE A 240 0.54 -19.95 -2.78
CA PHE A 240 1.35 -21.10 -3.20
C PHE A 240 0.82 -21.82 -4.44
N GLY A 241 -0.33 -21.38 -4.98
CA GLY A 241 -0.99 -21.97 -6.15
C GLY A 241 -1.14 -23.48 -6.01
N LEU A 242 -0.88 -24.22 -7.10
CA LEU A 242 -1.03 -25.69 -7.10
C LEU A 242 -0.08 -26.44 -6.16
N THR A 243 0.93 -25.77 -5.58
CA THR A 243 1.88 -26.40 -4.64
C THR A 243 1.46 -26.29 -3.18
N PHE A 244 0.36 -25.57 -2.88
CA PHE A 244 -0.06 -25.25 -1.51
C PHE A 244 -0.11 -26.46 -0.56
N TYR A 245 -0.73 -27.56 -1.00
CA TYR A 245 -0.92 -28.76 -0.16
C TYR A 245 0.42 -29.32 0.34
N TRP A 246 1.38 -29.54 -0.56
CA TRP A 246 2.69 -30.10 -0.20
C TRP A 246 3.57 -29.10 0.54
N ILE A 247 3.46 -27.80 0.25
CA ILE A 247 4.15 -26.75 1.00
C ILE A 247 3.68 -26.74 2.45
N TYR A 248 2.38 -26.66 2.71
CA TYR A 248 1.86 -26.68 4.07
C TYR A 248 2.16 -28.00 4.78
N GLN A 249 2.00 -29.13 4.09
CA GLN A 249 2.37 -30.44 4.63
C GLN A 249 3.85 -30.46 5.07
N ALA A 250 4.76 -29.94 4.24
CA ALA A 250 6.18 -29.83 4.56
C ALA A 250 6.44 -28.93 5.78
N LEU A 251 5.77 -27.78 5.87
CA LEU A 251 5.87 -26.86 7.00
C LEU A 251 5.45 -27.51 8.33
N PHE A 252 4.39 -28.33 8.32
CA PHE A 252 3.93 -29.06 9.51
C PHE A 252 4.83 -30.25 9.87
N LYS A 253 5.35 -30.98 8.87
CA LYS A 253 6.19 -32.18 9.08
C LYS A 253 7.65 -31.85 9.43
N TYR A 254 8.19 -30.74 8.93
CA TYR A 254 9.59 -30.40 9.15
C TYR A 254 9.82 -29.83 10.56
N LYS A 255 10.28 -30.69 11.47
CA LYS A 255 10.38 -30.40 12.92
C LYS A 255 11.79 -30.10 13.44
N GLU A 256 12.67 -29.57 12.59
CA GLU A 256 14.05 -29.26 12.97
C GLU A 256 14.10 -28.21 14.11
N LYS A 257 14.99 -28.44 15.09
CA LYS A 257 15.07 -27.67 16.34
C LYS A 257 16.28 -26.71 16.38
N ARG A 258 17.18 -26.75 15.39
CA ARG A 258 18.25 -25.75 15.23
C ARG A 258 17.68 -24.34 15.35
N LEU A 259 18.34 -23.48 16.13
CA LEU A 259 17.84 -22.17 16.56
C LEU A 259 17.37 -21.29 15.39
N PHE A 260 18.17 -21.25 14.31
CA PHE A 260 17.83 -20.52 13.10
C PHE A 260 16.54 -21.03 12.44
N LEU A 261 16.40 -22.36 12.26
CA LEU A 261 15.22 -22.96 11.64
C LEU A 261 13.98 -22.86 12.53
N ARG A 262 14.17 -22.88 13.87
CA ARG A 262 13.11 -22.55 14.82
C ARG A 262 12.56 -21.14 14.60
N ALA A 263 13.44 -20.15 14.38
CA ALA A 263 13.02 -18.78 14.07
C ALA A 263 12.19 -18.68 12.79
N LEU A 264 12.60 -19.36 11.72
CA LEU A 264 11.83 -19.42 10.47
C LEU A 264 10.42 -19.99 10.68
N ARG A 265 10.29 -21.03 11.52
CA ARG A 265 8.98 -21.64 11.85
C ARG A 265 8.12 -20.69 12.67
N PHE A 266 8.68 -20.02 13.67
CA PHE A 266 7.96 -19.04 14.48
C PHE A 266 7.44 -17.88 13.61
N VAL A 267 8.25 -17.36 12.69
CA VAL A 267 7.78 -16.32 11.75
C VAL A 267 6.67 -16.87 10.86
N THR A 268 6.84 -18.07 10.30
CA THR A 268 5.82 -18.69 9.42
C THR A 268 4.48 -18.86 10.13
N PHE A 269 4.47 -19.60 11.25
CA PHE A 269 3.22 -19.91 11.96
C PHE A 269 2.68 -18.73 12.76
N GLY A 270 3.55 -17.85 13.25
CA GLY A 270 3.16 -16.62 13.93
C GLY A 270 2.42 -15.65 13.01
N VAL A 271 2.93 -15.42 11.80
CA VAL A 271 2.26 -14.58 10.80
C VAL A 271 0.93 -15.20 10.37
N LEU A 272 0.88 -16.52 10.14
CA LEU A 272 -0.37 -17.22 9.83
C LEU A 272 -1.40 -17.12 10.96
N LEU A 273 -0.97 -17.26 12.22
CA LEU A 273 -1.88 -17.14 13.36
C LEU A 273 -2.36 -15.70 13.55
N PHE A 274 -1.46 -14.72 13.42
CA PHE A 274 -1.80 -13.31 13.54
C PHE A 274 -2.88 -12.90 12.53
N PHE A 275 -2.72 -13.28 11.26
CA PHE A 275 -3.69 -12.94 10.23
C PHE A 275 -4.96 -13.78 10.26
N LEU A 276 -4.92 -15.00 10.81
CA LEU A 276 -6.13 -15.75 11.13
C LEU A 276 -6.96 -15.04 12.21
N ILE A 277 -6.31 -14.50 13.25
CA ILE A 277 -7.02 -13.71 14.27
C ILE A 277 -7.53 -12.40 13.66
N SER A 278 -6.71 -11.72 12.86
CA SER A 278 -7.12 -10.50 12.16
C SER A 278 -8.31 -10.73 11.23
N SER A 279 -8.44 -11.90 10.61
CA SER A 279 -9.55 -12.20 9.71
C SER A 279 -10.89 -12.27 10.43
N LEU A 280 -10.92 -12.40 11.76
CA LEU A 280 -12.17 -12.34 12.53
C LEU A 280 -12.74 -10.92 12.62
N GLN A 281 -11.93 -9.91 12.34
CA GLN A 281 -12.30 -8.49 12.49
C GLN A 281 -12.30 -7.70 11.19
N ARG A 282 -11.49 -8.10 10.21
CA ARG A 282 -11.33 -7.38 8.94
C ARG A 282 -10.93 -8.32 7.81
N ARG A 283 -11.26 -7.93 6.58
CA ARG A 283 -10.76 -8.63 5.38
C ARG A 283 -9.23 -8.59 5.33
N VAL A 284 -8.61 -9.77 5.22
CA VAL A 284 -7.16 -9.92 5.05
C VAL A 284 -6.85 -10.09 3.56
N GLN A 285 -5.86 -9.35 3.06
CA GLN A 285 -5.42 -9.45 1.67
C GLN A 285 -4.23 -10.41 1.53
N THR A 286 -4.09 -11.09 0.39
CA THR A 286 -3.04 -12.09 0.16
C THR A 286 -1.62 -11.52 0.35
N GLN A 287 -1.39 -10.27 -0.02
CA GLN A 287 -0.10 -9.61 0.14
C GLN A 287 0.30 -9.40 1.61
N TRP A 288 -0.64 -9.41 2.57
CA TRP A 288 -0.27 -9.24 3.99
C TRP A 288 0.45 -10.47 4.55
N ILE A 289 0.14 -11.66 4.04
CA ILE A 289 0.77 -12.92 4.45
C ILE A 289 2.02 -13.28 3.65
N ILE A 290 2.37 -12.52 2.61
CA ILE A 290 3.41 -12.88 1.65
C ILE A 290 4.79 -13.11 2.27
N VAL A 291 5.08 -12.43 3.39
CA VAL A 291 6.38 -12.51 4.07
C VAL A 291 6.74 -13.94 4.50
N ILE A 292 5.74 -14.84 4.64
CA ILE A 292 5.98 -16.26 4.94
C ILE A 292 6.69 -17.01 3.80
N CYS A 293 6.66 -16.51 2.57
CA CYS A 293 7.34 -17.14 1.43
C CYS A 293 8.86 -17.28 1.67
N ILE A 294 9.47 -16.31 2.36
CA ILE A 294 10.91 -16.33 2.67
C ILE A 294 11.29 -17.50 3.59
N PRO A 295 10.74 -17.64 4.82
CA PRO A 295 11.03 -18.80 5.65
C PRO A 295 10.50 -20.11 5.05
N ALA A 296 9.35 -20.09 4.35
CA ALA A 296 8.79 -21.28 3.72
C ALA A 296 9.72 -21.84 2.63
N ALA A 297 10.31 -21.00 1.79
CA ALA A 297 11.28 -21.41 0.79
C ALA A 297 12.44 -22.23 1.39
N ILE A 298 12.98 -21.79 2.53
CA ILE A 298 14.11 -22.47 3.19
C ILE A 298 13.65 -23.77 3.85
N LEU A 299 12.57 -23.72 4.63
CA LEU A 299 12.05 -24.88 5.38
C LEU A 299 11.59 -26.00 4.44
N VAL A 300 10.81 -25.65 3.43
CA VAL A 300 10.24 -26.59 2.47
C VAL A 300 11.34 -27.18 1.59
N TYR A 301 12.28 -26.37 1.10
CA TYR A 301 13.38 -26.90 0.29
C TYR A 301 14.25 -27.87 1.08
N ASN A 302 14.60 -27.55 2.34
CA ASN A 302 15.31 -28.49 3.20
C ASN A 302 14.53 -29.81 3.38
N TYR A 303 13.22 -29.74 3.56
CA TYR A 303 12.39 -30.94 3.67
C TYR A 303 12.33 -31.73 2.36
N MET A 304 12.22 -31.08 1.20
CA MET A 304 12.29 -31.73 -0.12
C MET A 304 13.59 -32.52 -0.33
N LEU A 305 14.70 -32.09 0.27
CA LEU A 305 15.96 -32.83 0.18
C LEU A 305 15.97 -34.11 1.02
N THR A 306 15.07 -34.22 2.00
CA THR A 306 14.89 -35.40 2.86
C THR A 306 13.75 -36.32 2.38
N ASP A 307 12.66 -35.75 1.88
CA ASP A 307 11.44 -36.50 1.50
C ASP A 307 11.26 -36.55 -0.02
N LYS A 308 11.31 -37.76 -0.59
CA LYS A 308 11.21 -37.98 -2.04
C LYS A 308 9.81 -37.67 -2.59
N LEU A 309 8.75 -37.92 -1.82
CA LEU A 309 7.37 -37.76 -2.27
C LEU A 309 7.01 -36.29 -2.41
N THR A 310 7.28 -35.49 -1.37
CA THR A 310 7.10 -34.05 -1.36
C THR A 310 7.96 -33.41 -2.45
N ARG A 311 9.22 -33.81 -2.60
CA ARG A 311 10.07 -33.31 -3.69
C ARG A 311 9.49 -33.58 -5.07
N LYS A 312 9.05 -34.81 -5.34
CA LYS A 312 8.47 -35.23 -6.62
C LYS A 312 7.23 -34.39 -6.97
N TRP A 313 6.32 -34.21 -6.01
CA TRP A 313 5.06 -33.51 -6.26
C TRP A 313 5.20 -31.99 -6.30
N ILE A 314 6.01 -31.39 -5.44
CA ILE A 314 6.34 -29.95 -5.55
C ILE A 314 7.00 -29.67 -6.90
N PHE A 315 7.92 -30.52 -7.36
CA PHE A 315 8.54 -30.32 -8.67
C PHE A 315 7.52 -30.40 -9.82
N ARG A 316 6.68 -31.44 -9.84
CA ARG A 316 5.67 -31.63 -10.91
C ARG A 316 4.62 -30.52 -10.92
N MET A 317 3.98 -30.28 -9.77
CA MET A 317 2.93 -29.27 -9.67
C MET A 317 3.50 -27.86 -9.74
N GLY A 318 4.74 -27.67 -9.28
CA GLY A 318 5.46 -26.42 -9.43
C GLY A 318 5.73 -26.08 -10.89
N LEU A 319 6.14 -27.05 -11.72
CA LEU A 319 6.28 -26.83 -13.17
C LEU A 319 4.94 -26.45 -13.83
N VAL A 320 3.86 -27.15 -13.49
CA VAL A 320 2.51 -26.81 -13.99
C VAL A 320 2.13 -25.39 -13.55
N ASN A 321 2.35 -25.04 -12.27
CA ASN A 321 2.04 -23.72 -11.76
C ASN A 321 2.88 -22.63 -12.44
N ILE A 322 4.17 -22.86 -12.67
CA ILE A 322 5.05 -21.93 -13.40
C ILE A 322 4.54 -21.71 -14.83
N LEU A 323 4.13 -22.77 -15.54
CA LEU A 323 3.57 -22.63 -16.88
C LEU A 323 2.30 -21.77 -16.88
N ILE A 324 1.40 -21.98 -15.91
CA ILE A 324 0.21 -21.13 -15.72
C ILE A 324 0.62 -19.68 -15.45
N LEU A 325 1.58 -19.45 -14.55
CA LEU A 325 2.03 -18.11 -14.18
C LEU A 325 2.73 -17.39 -15.34
N LEU A 326 3.50 -18.10 -16.17
CA LEU A 326 4.09 -17.56 -17.40
C LEU A 326 3.01 -17.22 -18.42
N PHE A 327 1.99 -18.05 -18.57
CA PHE A 327 0.85 -17.75 -19.43
C PHE A 327 0.08 -16.50 -18.95
N LEU A 328 -0.18 -16.40 -17.65
CA LEU A 328 -0.79 -15.20 -17.04
C LEU A 328 0.07 -13.95 -17.26
N ARG A 329 1.40 -14.05 -17.14
CA ARG A 329 2.33 -12.94 -17.43
C ARG A 329 2.24 -12.45 -18.88
N ILE A 330 2.09 -13.35 -19.85
CA ILE A 330 1.92 -12.97 -21.25
C ILE A 330 0.65 -12.13 -21.40
N GLY A 331 -0.46 -12.53 -20.78
CA GLY A 331 -1.70 -11.76 -20.89
C GLY A 331 -1.80 -10.53 -19.97
N LEU A 332 -0.81 -10.24 -19.12
CA LEU A 332 -0.64 -8.89 -18.55
C LEU A 332 -0.07 -7.89 -19.57
N VAL A 333 0.58 -8.40 -20.62
CA VAL A 333 1.16 -7.60 -21.71
C VAL A 333 0.23 -7.58 -22.91
N PHE A 334 -0.32 -8.74 -23.26
CA PHE A 334 -1.13 -8.95 -24.45
C PHE A 334 -2.62 -9.06 -24.10
N GLU A 335 -3.30 -7.91 -24.16
CA GLU A 335 -4.73 -7.77 -23.85
C GLU A 335 -5.65 -8.80 -24.52
N PRO A 336 -5.52 -9.11 -25.83
CA PRO A 336 -6.43 -10.05 -26.49
C PRO A 336 -6.35 -11.50 -25.98
N LEU A 337 -5.37 -11.84 -25.14
CA LEU A 337 -5.21 -13.21 -24.64
C LEU A 337 -6.33 -13.63 -23.68
N PHE A 338 -6.89 -12.68 -22.93
CA PHE A 338 -7.90 -12.93 -21.93
C PHE A 338 -9.17 -12.13 -22.22
N PRO A 339 -10.37 -12.67 -21.93
CA PRO A 339 -11.62 -11.92 -22.06
C PRO A 339 -11.81 -10.90 -20.93
N VAL A 340 -10.75 -10.65 -20.13
CA VAL A 340 -10.75 -9.77 -18.96
C VAL A 340 -9.68 -8.71 -19.18
N VAL A 341 -10.07 -7.46 -18.96
CA VAL A 341 -9.17 -6.32 -19.04
C VAL A 341 -8.47 -6.15 -17.69
N TYR A 342 -7.14 -6.26 -17.69
CA TYR A 342 -6.32 -5.99 -16.51
C TYR A 342 -5.98 -4.52 -16.41
N GLU A 343 -5.59 -4.08 -15.21
CA GLU A 343 -5.12 -2.72 -14.94
C GLU A 343 -3.90 -2.32 -15.78
N THR A 344 -3.20 -3.28 -16.36
CA THR A 344 -2.02 -3.10 -17.21
C THR A 344 -2.39 -2.84 -18.68
N HIS A 345 -3.67 -2.75 -19.03
CA HIS A 345 -4.15 -2.58 -20.40
C HIS A 345 -4.76 -1.18 -20.60
N GLY A 346 -4.57 -0.63 -21.80
CA GLY A 346 -5.24 0.60 -22.24
C GLY A 346 -4.85 1.90 -21.53
N ASN A 347 -3.90 1.91 -20.59
CA ASN A 347 -3.55 3.13 -19.84
C ASN A 347 -3.05 4.26 -20.74
N LYS A 348 -2.11 3.94 -21.63
CA LYS A 348 -1.62 4.89 -22.65
C LYS A 348 -2.75 5.40 -23.55
N THR A 349 -3.75 4.57 -23.85
CA THR A 349 -4.86 4.90 -24.75
C THR A 349 -5.81 5.92 -24.14
N TRP A 350 -6.30 5.69 -22.91
CA TRP A 350 -7.24 6.62 -22.28
C TRP A 350 -6.54 7.93 -21.91
N VAL A 351 -5.29 7.90 -21.46
CA VAL A 351 -4.50 9.12 -21.18
C VAL A 351 -4.29 9.94 -22.47
N LYS A 352 -3.96 9.27 -23.58
CA LYS A 352 -3.82 9.93 -24.88
C LYS A 352 -5.12 10.59 -25.35
N LYS A 353 -6.27 9.94 -25.13
CA LYS A 353 -7.59 10.49 -25.49
C LYS A 353 -7.93 11.79 -24.74
N ILE A 354 -7.50 11.89 -23.47
CA ILE A 354 -7.68 13.12 -22.68
C ILE A 354 -6.71 14.19 -23.17
N THR A 355 -5.40 13.88 -23.22
CA THR A 355 -4.34 14.85 -23.58
C THR A 355 -4.52 15.41 -24.99
N SER A 356 -5.05 14.64 -25.95
CA SER A 356 -5.34 15.14 -27.30
C SER A 356 -6.42 16.22 -27.35
N GLN A 357 -7.27 16.33 -26.31
CA GLN A 357 -8.35 17.31 -26.23
C GLN A 357 -7.98 18.51 -25.39
N ILE A 358 -7.13 18.33 -24.37
CA ILE A 358 -6.86 19.38 -23.37
C ILE A 358 -5.45 19.99 -23.47
N GLY A 359 -4.54 19.41 -24.26
CA GLY A 359 -3.14 19.84 -24.30
C GLY A 359 -2.47 19.70 -22.93
N ASP A 360 -1.87 20.80 -22.43
CA ASP A 360 -1.11 20.85 -21.18
C ASP A 360 -1.96 21.24 -19.95
N ILE A 361 -3.29 21.32 -20.10
CA ILE A 361 -4.19 21.68 -19.00
C ILE A 361 -4.10 20.61 -17.87
N PRO A 362 -3.92 21.02 -16.60
CA PRO A 362 -3.95 20.10 -15.47
C PRO A 362 -5.29 19.38 -15.31
N VAL A 363 -5.25 18.15 -14.79
CA VAL A 363 -6.46 17.33 -14.59
C VAL A 363 -6.71 17.04 -13.12
N VAL A 364 -7.92 17.35 -12.67
CA VAL A 364 -8.41 17.03 -11.32
C VAL A 364 -9.31 15.81 -11.42
N PHE A 365 -8.93 14.70 -10.80
CA PHE A 365 -9.76 13.50 -10.72
C PHE A 365 -10.53 13.48 -9.39
N GLU A 366 -11.85 13.33 -9.47
CA GLU A 366 -12.68 13.12 -8.28
C GLU A 366 -12.42 11.73 -7.69
N ASN A 367 -12.11 11.67 -6.38
CA ASN A 367 -12.01 10.43 -5.60
C ASN A 367 -11.11 9.35 -6.22
N SER A 368 -9.95 9.74 -6.75
CA SER A 368 -9.08 8.77 -7.43
C SER A 368 -7.59 9.08 -7.28
N TYR A 369 -7.01 8.60 -6.18
CA TYR A 369 -5.56 8.49 -6.02
C TYR A 369 -4.91 7.51 -7.00
N ARG A 370 -5.73 6.75 -7.74
CA ARG A 370 -5.30 5.78 -8.74
C ARG A 370 -5.13 6.46 -10.11
N MET A 371 -6.14 7.21 -10.56
CA MET A 371 -6.13 7.80 -11.91
C MET A 371 -5.25 9.03 -12.01
N ALA A 372 -5.20 9.89 -10.98
CA ALA A 372 -4.35 11.08 -10.97
C ALA A 372 -2.88 10.75 -11.29
N PRO A 373 -2.18 9.91 -10.49
CA PRO A 373 -0.78 9.64 -10.78
C PRO A 373 -0.59 8.82 -12.07
N MET A 374 -1.55 7.96 -12.44
CA MET A 374 -1.50 7.22 -13.71
C MET A 374 -1.55 8.17 -14.92
N PHE A 375 -2.44 9.16 -14.86
CA PHE A 375 -2.51 10.20 -15.88
C PHE A 375 -1.22 11.00 -15.92
N SER A 376 -0.73 11.48 -14.78
CA SER A 376 0.49 12.28 -14.71
C SER A 376 1.72 11.53 -15.25
N PHE A 377 1.84 10.24 -14.94
CA PHE A 377 2.93 9.40 -15.46
C PHE A 377 2.94 9.32 -16.99
N TYR A 378 1.80 9.01 -17.63
CA TYR A 378 1.76 8.80 -19.08
C TYR A 378 1.59 10.10 -19.90
N SER A 379 1.06 11.16 -19.30
CA SER A 379 0.89 12.45 -19.98
C SER A 379 2.07 13.39 -19.79
N GLY A 380 2.75 13.32 -18.64
CA GLY A 380 3.66 14.37 -18.16
C GLY A 380 2.95 15.59 -17.58
N ASN A 381 1.62 15.66 -17.65
CA ASN A 381 0.85 16.81 -17.17
C ASN A 381 0.65 16.74 -15.65
N PRO A 382 0.49 17.89 -14.97
CA PRO A 382 0.08 17.94 -13.58
C PRO A 382 -1.31 17.35 -13.38
N SER A 383 -1.51 16.68 -12.25
CA SER A 383 -2.80 16.12 -11.87
C SER A 383 -3.02 16.14 -10.37
N TYR A 384 -4.28 16.06 -9.95
CA TYR A 384 -4.65 16.08 -8.54
C TYR A 384 -5.82 15.13 -8.26
N SER A 385 -5.81 14.47 -7.11
CA SER A 385 -6.96 13.70 -6.62
C SER A 385 -7.77 14.56 -5.64
N LEU A 386 -8.92 15.08 -6.10
CA LEU A 386 -9.86 15.80 -5.23
C LEU A 386 -10.74 14.80 -4.47
N ASN A 387 -10.47 14.64 -3.18
CA ASN A 387 -11.17 13.67 -2.34
C ASN A 387 -12.37 14.32 -1.63
N ASN A 388 -13.54 13.72 -1.75
CA ASN A 388 -14.76 14.16 -1.10
C ASN A 388 -15.20 13.23 0.04
N ALA A 389 -16.26 13.59 0.75
CA ALA A 389 -16.77 12.93 1.94
C ALA A 389 -17.14 11.45 1.74
N TRP A 390 -17.42 11.03 0.51
CA TRP A 390 -17.74 9.63 0.15
C TRP A 390 -16.50 8.78 -0.15
N TYR A 391 -15.31 9.31 0.11
CA TYR A 391 -14.05 8.67 -0.20
C TYR A 391 -13.10 8.62 1.01
N ARG A 392 -11.83 8.33 0.74
CA ARG A 392 -10.76 8.25 1.73
C ARG A 392 -9.70 9.32 1.48
N GLU A 393 -8.99 9.67 2.54
CA GLU A 393 -7.73 10.39 2.42
C GLU A 393 -6.67 9.55 1.69
N ASN A 394 -5.69 10.25 1.12
CA ASN A 394 -4.53 9.70 0.45
C ASN A 394 -3.41 10.76 0.42
N GLN A 395 -2.32 10.52 -0.31
CA GLN A 395 -1.16 11.42 -0.35
C GLN A 395 -1.52 12.84 -0.77
N TYR A 396 -2.44 13.00 -1.73
CA TYR A 396 -2.93 14.30 -2.18
C TYR A 396 -3.69 15.08 -1.09
N SER A 397 -4.11 14.42 0.00
CA SER A 397 -4.73 15.08 1.16
C SER A 397 -3.72 15.71 2.10
N ILE A 398 -2.45 15.28 2.06
CA ILE A 398 -1.42 15.74 3.00
C ILE A 398 -0.30 16.55 2.33
N ASP A 399 -0.20 16.52 1.00
CA ASP A 399 0.82 17.25 0.24
C ASP A 399 0.39 18.67 -0.20
N THR A 400 1.22 19.31 -1.02
CA THR A 400 1.03 20.69 -1.52
C THR A 400 0.48 20.73 -2.95
N THR A 401 0.10 19.60 -3.54
CA THR A 401 -0.28 19.54 -4.95
C THR A 401 -1.55 20.34 -5.25
N GLU A 402 -2.49 20.41 -4.30
CA GLU A 402 -3.67 21.28 -4.39
C GLU A 402 -3.29 22.75 -4.66
N GLU A 403 -2.24 23.25 -4.00
CA GLU A 403 -1.77 24.64 -4.17
C GLU A 403 -1.19 24.86 -5.57
N SER A 404 -0.52 23.85 -6.12
CA SER A 404 0.09 23.94 -7.45
C SER A 404 -0.92 24.07 -8.60
N ILE A 405 -2.19 23.68 -8.39
CA ILE A 405 -3.26 23.71 -9.40
C ILE A 405 -4.35 24.75 -9.12
N ARG A 406 -4.39 25.31 -7.90
CA ARG A 406 -5.37 26.31 -7.51
C ARG A 406 -5.24 27.57 -8.36
N GLY A 407 -6.37 28.15 -8.75
CA GLY A 407 -6.44 29.35 -9.58
C GLY A 407 -6.15 29.11 -11.06
N LYS A 408 -5.80 27.88 -11.46
CA LYS A 408 -5.57 27.54 -12.88
C LYS A 408 -6.85 27.04 -13.52
N LYS A 409 -6.93 27.13 -14.84
CA LYS A 409 -7.86 26.34 -15.64
C LYS A 409 -7.51 24.87 -15.50
N VAL A 410 -8.48 24.03 -15.15
CA VAL A 410 -8.30 22.58 -15.05
C VAL A 410 -9.44 21.84 -15.76
N LEU A 411 -9.19 20.59 -16.12
CA LEU A 411 -10.25 19.64 -16.43
C LEU A 411 -10.62 18.86 -15.16
N TYR A 412 -11.83 19.06 -14.65
CA TYR A 412 -12.39 18.28 -13.55
C TYR A 412 -13.07 17.02 -14.09
N VAL A 413 -12.55 15.85 -13.73
CA VAL A 413 -12.96 14.55 -14.25
C VAL A 413 -13.65 13.73 -13.18
N SER A 414 -14.84 13.21 -13.50
CA SER A 414 -15.60 12.36 -12.60
C SER A 414 -16.54 11.42 -13.36
N LYS A 415 -16.73 10.21 -12.83
CA LYS A 415 -17.74 9.26 -13.31
C LYS A 415 -19.15 9.57 -12.79
N TYR A 416 -19.27 10.51 -11.86
CA TYR A 416 -20.52 10.88 -11.22
C TYR A 416 -21.15 12.14 -11.84
N LEU A 417 -20.50 12.73 -12.83
CA LEU A 417 -21.07 13.80 -13.64
C LEU A 417 -22.08 13.20 -14.63
N PRO A 418 -23.23 13.84 -14.85
CA PRO A 418 -24.22 13.36 -15.81
C PRO A 418 -23.78 13.59 -17.27
N ASP A 419 -23.04 14.67 -17.53
CA ASP A 419 -22.47 15.06 -18.82
C ASP A 419 -21.23 15.94 -18.60
N GLY A 420 -20.49 16.29 -19.66
CA GLY A 420 -19.39 17.25 -19.59
C GLY A 420 -18.84 17.69 -20.95
N ASP A 421 -17.94 18.66 -20.94
CA ASP A 421 -17.30 19.21 -22.13
C ASP A 421 -16.55 18.15 -22.95
N ILE A 422 -16.02 17.14 -22.27
CA ILE A 422 -15.42 15.95 -22.88
C ILE A 422 -15.91 14.68 -22.20
N SER A 423 -15.83 13.57 -22.90
CA SER A 423 -16.04 12.25 -22.33
C SER A 423 -14.99 11.24 -22.80
N PHE A 424 -14.68 10.29 -21.94
CA PHE A 424 -13.81 9.17 -22.29
C PHE A 424 -14.24 7.91 -21.54
N THR A 425 -13.88 6.77 -22.11
CA THR A 425 -14.24 5.46 -21.59
C THR A 425 -12.95 4.77 -21.16
N MET A 426 -12.98 4.20 -19.96
CA MET A 426 -11.89 3.37 -19.45
C MET A 426 -11.90 2.00 -20.14
N PRO A 427 -10.78 1.25 -20.07
CA PRO A 427 -10.71 -0.09 -20.63
C PRO A 427 -11.75 -1.08 -20.07
N ASP A 428 -12.26 -0.84 -18.86
CA ASP A 428 -13.34 -1.62 -18.23
C ASP A 428 -14.76 -1.17 -18.63
N ASN A 429 -14.88 -0.33 -19.67
CA ASN A 429 -16.11 0.31 -20.14
C ASN A 429 -16.74 1.34 -19.18
N THR A 430 -16.06 1.74 -18.10
CA THR A 430 -16.54 2.83 -17.26
C THR A 430 -16.47 4.16 -18.00
N LEU A 431 -17.59 4.88 -18.09
CA LEU A 431 -17.67 6.20 -18.71
C LEU A 431 -17.31 7.30 -17.69
N PHE A 432 -16.48 8.25 -18.12
CA PHE A 432 -16.12 9.44 -17.36
C PHE A 432 -16.42 10.69 -18.19
N TYR A 433 -16.84 11.75 -17.51
CA TYR A 433 -16.99 13.07 -18.07
C TYR A 433 -15.95 14.03 -17.47
N GLY A 434 -15.52 14.99 -18.27
CA GLY A 434 -14.64 16.07 -17.88
C GLY A 434 -15.31 17.42 -18.13
N VAL A 435 -15.28 18.30 -17.13
CA VAL A 435 -15.80 19.68 -17.23
C VAL A 435 -14.67 20.65 -16.93
N TYR A 436 -14.52 21.69 -17.74
CA TYR A 436 -13.55 22.73 -17.49
C TYR A 436 -13.96 23.59 -16.29
N LYS A 437 -13.03 23.85 -15.38
CA LYS A 437 -13.17 24.83 -14.30
C LYS A 437 -12.09 25.89 -14.45
N ASP A 438 -12.49 27.15 -14.57
CA ASP A 438 -11.61 28.29 -14.80
C ASP A 438 -12.13 29.54 -14.07
N PRO A 439 -11.51 29.96 -12.95
CA PRO A 439 -10.42 29.27 -12.24
C PRO A 439 -10.91 28.05 -11.45
N PHE A 440 -10.03 27.08 -11.20
CA PHE A 440 -10.26 26.03 -10.21
C PHE A 440 -9.89 26.50 -8.80
N LEU A 441 -10.88 26.67 -7.94
CA LEU A 441 -10.71 27.05 -6.54
C LEU A 441 -11.22 25.93 -5.64
N SER A 442 -10.35 25.35 -4.82
CA SER A 442 -10.69 24.29 -3.86
C SER A 442 -9.98 24.57 -2.55
N TYR A 443 -10.62 24.32 -1.40
CA TYR A 443 -10.11 24.65 -0.07
C TYR A 443 -10.11 23.41 0.84
N ARG A 444 -9.61 22.27 0.35
CA ARG A 444 -9.68 20.97 1.07
C ARG A 444 -8.87 20.87 2.34
N LYS A 445 -7.98 21.82 2.62
CA LYS A 445 -7.25 21.85 3.90
C LYS A 445 -8.05 22.52 5.00
N LEU A 446 -9.15 23.23 4.71
CA LEU A 446 -10.04 23.77 5.75
C LEU A 446 -10.43 22.65 6.72
N LYS A 447 -10.54 22.99 8.02
CA LYS A 447 -10.90 22.02 9.06
C LYS A 447 -12.12 22.49 9.83
N THR A 448 -12.99 21.55 10.19
CA THR A 448 -14.15 21.79 11.05
C THR A 448 -14.18 20.84 12.23
N GLU A 449 -14.56 21.38 13.39
CA GLU A 449 -14.68 20.64 14.65
C GLU A 449 -15.95 21.05 15.38
N ILE A 450 -16.75 20.08 15.83
CA ILE A 450 -17.90 20.35 16.70
C ILE A 450 -17.36 20.53 18.12
N ILE A 451 -17.51 21.74 18.66
CA ILE A 451 -16.96 22.12 19.97
C ILE A 451 -17.99 21.98 21.10
N ASP A 452 -19.28 22.10 20.76
CA ASP A 452 -20.38 21.92 21.70
C ASP A 452 -21.55 21.25 20.98
N LEU A 453 -22.03 20.14 21.54
CA LEU A 453 -23.16 19.38 21.04
C LEU A 453 -24.18 19.27 22.18
N SER A 454 -25.00 20.32 22.32
CA SER A 454 -25.91 20.48 23.46
C SER A 454 -27.05 19.44 23.48
N GLY A 455 -27.35 18.86 22.31
CA GLY A 455 -28.29 17.76 22.12
C GLY A 455 -28.25 17.27 20.68
N THR A 456 -28.75 16.05 20.46
CA THR A 456 -28.91 15.47 19.12
C THR A 456 -30.37 15.54 18.66
N GLU A 457 -31.30 15.94 19.52
CA GLU A 457 -32.70 16.09 19.14
C GLU A 457 -32.87 17.17 18.07
N LYS A 458 -33.88 17.01 17.22
CA LYS A 458 -34.22 17.98 16.18
C LYS A 458 -34.32 19.40 16.76
N GLU A 459 -33.76 20.38 16.05
CA GLU A 459 -33.66 21.79 16.47
C GLU A 459 -32.71 22.07 17.66
N SER A 460 -32.07 21.06 18.25
CA SER A 460 -31.02 21.31 19.26
C SER A 460 -29.88 22.09 18.65
N GLU A 461 -29.41 23.11 19.36
CA GLU A 461 -28.32 23.94 18.86
C GLU A 461 -26.98 23.24 19.09
N PHE A 462 -26.09 23.33 18.12
CA PHE A 462 -24.71 22.91 18.27
C PHE A 462 -23.77 23.96 17.70
N VAL A 463 -22.56 24.00 18.25
CA VAL A 463 -21.54 24.97 17.85
C VAL A 463 -20.38 24.21 17.23
N PHE A 464 -19.95 24.66 16.06
CA PHE A 464 -18.76 24.17 15.40
C PHE A 464 -17.80 25.30 15.07
N GLU A 465 -16.52 24.97 14.98
CA GLU A 465 -15.45 25.88 14.63
C GLU A 465 -14.90 25.55 13.25
N LEU A 466 -14.75 26.55 12.38
CA LEU A 466 -14.00 26.50 11.14
C LEU A 466 -12.59 27.02 11.39
N TYR A 467 -11.58 26.29 10.93
CA TYR A 467 -10.19 26.71 10.92
C TYR A 467 -9.66 26.83 9.49
N ASN A 468 -9.07 28.00 9.18
CA ASN A 468 -8.39 28.26 7.92
C ASN A 468 -6.87 28.07 8.07
N PRO A 469 -6.28 26.95 7.62
CA PRO A 469 -4.84 26.75 7.70
C PRO A 469 -4.06 27.42 6.56
N TYR A 470 -4.74 28.03 5.59
CA TYR A 470 -4.07 28.67 4.47
C TYR A 470 -3.46 30.01 4.88
N ALA A 471 -2.45 30.45 4.12
CA ALA A 471 -1.77 31.74 4.30
C ALA A 471 -2.54 32.93 3.68
N PHE A 472 -3.80 32.73 3.27
CA PHE A 472 -4.64 33.74 2.63
C PHE A 472 -6.08 33.68 3.18
N GLU A 473 -6.81 34.77 2.94
CA GLU A 473 -8.22 34.88 3.35
C GLU A 473 -9.14 34.13 2.40
N ILE A 474 -10.19 33.50 2.95
CA ILE A 474 -11.19 32.76 2.16
C ILE A 474 -12.56 33.41 2.35
N PRO A 475 -13.28 33.76 1.26
CA PRO A 475 -14.65 34.26 1.33
C PRO A 475 -15.60 33.20 1.89
N LEU A 476 -16.39 33.56 2.89
CA LEU A 476 -17.37 32.64 3.47
C LEU A 476 -18.53 32.35 2.53
N GLY A 477 -18.92 33.31 1.67
CA GLY A 477 -19.94 33.10 0.65
C GLY A 477 -19.61 32.03 -0.41
N GLU A 478 -18.35 31.57 -0.48
CA GLU A 478 -17.95 30.46 -1.34
C GLU A 478 -18.05 29.08 -0.65
N LEU A 479 -18.38 29.07 0.64
CA LEU A 479 -18.42 27.88 1.48
C LEU A 479 -19.86 27.53 1.87
N GLU A 480 -20.20 26.27 1.75
CA GLU A 480 -21.41 25.69 2.31
C GLU A 480 -21.01 24.68 3.39
N PHE A 481 -21.81 24.56 4.44
CA PHE A 481 -21.60 23.58 5.51
C PHE A 481 -22.67 22.49 5.45
N GLY A 482 -22.27 21.27 5.78
CA GLY A 482 -23.17 20.12 5.87
C GLY A 482 -22.84 19.27 7.08
N LEU A 483 -23.84 18.66 7.69
CA LEU A 483 -23.67 17.66 8.73
C LEU A 483 -23.63 16.27 8.09
N ALA A 484 -22.44 15.68 8.06
CA ALA A 484 -22.23 14.32 7.62
C ALA A 484 -22.56 13.34 8.75
N LEU A 485 -23.39 12.35 8.44
CA LEU A 485 -23.88 11.33 9.36
C LEU A 485 -23.14 10.02 9.09
N LEU A 486 -22.59 9.39 10.11
CA LEU A 486 -21.83 8.15 9.94
C LEU A 486 -22.32 7.04 10.86
N ASP A 487 -22.23 5.81 10.37
CA ASP A 487 -22.55 4.61 11.14
C ASP A 487 -21.45 4.26 12.17
N SER A 488 -21.67 3.18 12.93
CA SER A 488 -20.69 2.67 13.91
C SER A 488 -19.38 2.16 13.29
N TYR A 489 -19.34 1.97 11.97
CA TYR A 489 -18.14 1.65 11.19
C TYR A 489 -17.51 2.89 10.53
N LYS A 490 -18.00 4.09 10.88
CA LYS A 490 -17.57 5.39 10.34
C LYS A 490 -17.77 5.49 8.83
N GLN A 491 -18.73 4.75 8.27
CA GLN A 491 -19.17 4.89 6.89
C GLN A 491 -20.19 6.01 6.79
N LEU A 492 -20.08 6.84 5.76
CA LEU A 492 -21.01 7.93 5.50
C LEU A 492 -22.39 7.36 5.12
N ILE A 493 -23.43 7.81 5.81
CA ILE A 493 -24.84 7.47 5.55
C ILE A 493 -25.45 8.52 4.65
N ASP A 494 -25.35 9.79 5.06
CA ASP A 494 -25.91 10.93 4.33
C ASP A 494 -25.21 12.23 4.77
N ILE A 495 -25.43 13.31 4.03
CA ILE A 495 -24.98 14.66 4.35
C ILE A 495 -26.17 15.61 4.27
N ILE A 496 -26.49 16.25 5.38
CA ILE A 496 -27.58 17.23 5.44
C ILE A 496 -26.99 18.64 5.41
N PRO A 497 -27.33 19.49 4.41
CA PRO A 497 -26.89 20.88 4.38
C PRO A 497 -27.32 21.64 5.64
N LEU A 498 -26.47 22.53 6.13
CA LEU A 498 -26.73 23.38 7.29
C LEU A 498 -27.05 24.80 6.86
N GLU A 499 -27.93 25.47 7.63
CA GLU A 499 -28.27 26.88 7.41
C GLU A 499 -27.16 27.84 7.87
N ALA A 500 -26.23 27.36 8.71
CA ALA A 500 -25.08 28.14 9.17
C ALA A 500 -24.25 28.64 7.98
N GLY A 501 -23.90 29.93 7.98
CA GLY A 501 -23.14 30.59 6.91
C GLY A 501 -23.96 31.10 5.72
N GLN A 502 -25.29 30.86 5.66
CA GLN A 502 -26.10 31.21 4.49
C GLN A 502 -26.81 32.59 4.56
N ASN A 503 -26.96 33.21 5.73
CA ASN A 503 -27.92 34.33 5.90
C ASN A 503 -27.35 35.68 6.41
N GLY A 504 -26.04 35.95 6.30
CA GLY A 504 -25.51 37.27 6.68
C GLY A 504 -24.06 37.62 6.30
N GLU A 505 -23.32 36.72 5.66
CA GLU A 505 -21.84 36.75 5.64
C GLU A 505 -21.24 36.71 4.22
N GLU A 506 -21.99 37.06 3.16
CA GLU A 506 -21.48 36.99 1.77
C GLU A 506 -20.20 37.82 1.54
N ASN A 507 -19.99 38.89 2.31
CA ASN A 507 -18.79 39.74 2.26
C ASN A 507 -17.75 39.42 3.34
N GLU A 508 -18.04 38.49 4.26
CA GLU A 508 -17.11 38.12 5.31
C GLU A 508 -16.08 37.11 4.80
N LYS A 509 -14.87 37.23 5.34
CA LYS A 509 -13.75 36.37 5.02
C LYS A 509 -13.17 35.80 6.29
N ILE A 510 -12.80 34.53 6.26
CA ILE A 510 -11.97 33.96 7.31
C ILE A 510 -10.51 34.26 7.02
N ALA A 511 -9.86 35.00 7.92
CA ALA A 511 -8.45 35.37 7.79
C ALA A 511 -7.52 34.14 7.83
N ALA A 512 -6.32 34.31 7.30
CA ALA A 512 -5.28 33.28 7.33
C ALA A 512 -4.95 32.85 8.77
N GLY A 513 -4.94 31.55 9.04
CA GLY A 513 -4.68 31.00 10.37
C GLY A 513 -5.78 31.26 11.40
N ALA A 514 -6.91 31.86 11.02
CA ALA A 514 -7.98 32.20 11.93
C ALA A 514 -8.93 31.02 12.18
N ARG A 515 -9.65 31.12 13.30
CA ARG A 515 -10.76 30.26 13.69
C ARG A 515 -12.02 31.11 13.76
N MET A 516 -13.14 30.56 13.31
CA MET A 516 -14.45 31.21 13.36
C MET A 516 -15.50 30.21 13.84
N ARG A 517 -16.39 30.68 14.73
CA ARG A 517 -17.43 29.83 15.32
C ARG A 517 -18.75 30.06 14.63
N PHE A 518 -19.45 28.96 14.40
CA PHE A 518 -20.77 28.93 13.80
C PHE A 518 -21.71 28.19 14.72
N GLN A 519 -22.93 28.69 14.81
CA GLN A 519 -24.04 28.04 15.50
C GLN A 519 -25.00 27.52 14.45
N SER A 520 -25.39 26.25 14.59
CA SER A 520 -26.36 25.61 13.70
C SER A 520 -27.32 24.77 14.52
N LYS A 521 -28.43 24.41 13.90
CA LYS A 521 -29.40 23.47 14.48
C LYS A 521 -29.17 22.07 13.97
N PHE A 522 -29.39 21.10 14.85
CA PHE A 522 -29.30 19.70 14.53
C PHE A 522 -30.50 19.29 13.66
N PRO A 523 -30.25 18.69 12.47
CA PRO A 523 -31.32 18.34 11.54
C PRO A 523 -32.15 17.15 12.03
N ASP A 524 -33.27 16.91 11.38
CA ASP A 524 -34.10 15.73 11.64
C ASP A 524 -33.43 14.49 11.06
N VAL A 525 -32.98 13.57 11.92
CA VAL A 525 -32.25 12.36 11.50
C VAL A 525 -32.84 11.08 12.04
N PRO A 526 -32.89 10.00 11.23
CA PRO A 526 -33.23 8.68 11.72
C PRO A 526 -32.05 8.11 12.54
N PHE A 527 -32.18 8.18 13.86
CA PHE A 527 -31.12 7.82 14.81
C PHE A 527 -30.67 6.36 14.79
N GLU A 528 -31.49 5.42 14.33
CA GLU A 528 -31.20 3.98 14.48
C GLU A 528 -29.86 3.53 13.88
N LYS A 529 -29.26 4.32 12.99
CA LYS A 529 -28.00 3.96 12.30
C LYS A 529 -26.86 4.95 12.49
N VAL A 530 -27.07 6.12 13.09
CA VAL A 530 -26.04 7.14 13.22
C VAL A 530 -25.29 6.95 14.55
N ALA A 531 -23.97 6.88 14.50
CA ALA A 531 -23.09 6.75 15.67
C ALA A 531 -22.05 7.87 15.76
N TYR A 532 -21.74 8.51 14.63
CA TYR A 532 -20.85 9.67 14.58
C TYR A 532 -21.43 10.74 13.66
N VAL A 533 -21.08 11.98 13.94
CA VAL A 533 -21.35 13.13 13.08
C VAL A 533 -20.06 13.90 12.82
N LYS A 534 -20.01 14.63 11.72
CA LYS A 534 -18.99 15.67 11.49
C LYS A 534 -19.53 16.77 10.59
N VAL A 535 -19.07 17.99 10.77
CA VAL A 535 -19.36 19.06 9.81
C VAL A 535 -18.41 18.93 8.63
N VAL A 536 -18.92 18.98 7.41
CA VAL A 536 -18.16 18.96 6.15
C VAL A 536 -18.39 20.25 5.38
N ILE A 537 -17.48 20.58 4.47
CA ILE A 537 -17.51 21.83 3.70
C ILE A 537 -17.69 21.48 2.21
N SER A 538 -18.63 22.13 1.54
CA SER A 538 -18.69 22.23 0.07
C SER A 538 -18.12 23.59 -0.29
N GLU A 539 -17.28 23.67 -1.32
CA GLU A 539 -16.65 24.93 -1.69
C GLU A 539 -16.70 25.15 -3.19
N ASN A 540 -17.06 26.36 -3.65
CA ASN A 540 -17.10 26.73 -5.07
C ASN A 540 -17.86 25.71 -5.96
N GLY A 541 -18.96 25.15 -5.43
CA GLY A 541 -19.77 24.12 -6.09
C GLY A 541 -19.06 22.77 -6.27
N LEU A 542 -17.95 22.54 -5.56
CA LEU A 542 -17.31 21.23 -5.43
C LEU A 542 -18.04 20.41 -4.36
N ARG A 543 -18.05 19.09 -4.52
CA ARG A 543 -18.71 18.20 -3.55
C ARG A 543 -18.17 18.35 -2.13
N TRP A 544 -18.99 18.01 -1.13
CA TRP A 544 -18.62 17.98 0.29
C TRP A 544 -17.26 17.31 0.55
N GLY A 545 -16.36 18.01 1.23
CA GLY A 545 -14.99 17.58 1.52
C GLY A 545 -14.85 16.64 2.71
N LEU A 546 -13.62 16.20 2.98
CA LEU A 546 -13.30 15.32 4.12
C LEU A 546 -13.12 16.08 5.44
N ASN A 547 -12.88 17.39 5.35
CA ASN A 547 -12.52 18.48 6.28
C ASN A 547 -13.01 18.43 7.75
N GLY A 548 -13.93 17.54 8.12
CA GLY A 548 -14.51 17.44 9.47
C GLY A 548 -13.86 16.39 10.37
N ILE A 549 -13.71 16.74 11.65
CA ILE A 549 -13.40 15.80 12.74
C ILE A 549 -14.66 15.04 13.14
N LYS A 550 -14.54 13.72 13.31
CA LYS A 550 -15.65 12.84 13.73
C LYS A 550 -15.93 13.02 15.22
N THR A 551 -17.16 13.35 15.56
CA THR A 551 -17.68 13.46 16.92
C THR A 551 -18.66 12.31 17.16
N ALA A 552 -18.47 11.56 18.24
CA ALA A 552 -19.43 10.51 18.63
C ALA A 552 -20.72 11.16 19.12
N ILE A 553 -21.85 10.53 18.82
CA ILE A 553 -23.15 10.86 19.38
C ILE A 553 -23.52 9.75 20.35
N ASP A 554 -23.72 10.11 21.62
CA ASP A 554 -24.11 9.20 22.69
C ASP A 554 -25.61 8.88 22.67
#